data_AF-A0A089J268-F1
#
_entry.id   AF-A0A089J268-F1
#
_cell.length_a   1.000
_cell.length_b   1.000
_cell.length_c   1.000
_cell.angle_alpha   90.00
_cell.angle_beta   90.00
_cell.angle_gamma   90.00
#
_symmetry.space_group_name_H-M   'P 1'
#
loop_
_entity.id
_entity.type
_entity.pdbx_description
1 polymer ?
#
loop_
_entity_poly.entity_id
_entity_poly.type
_entity_poly.pdbx_seq_one_letter_code
_entity_poly.pdbx_strand_id
1 'polypeptide(L)' 'MKKILIHSGYIKLDQFLKLSDCVSTGGMAKALLQEGYVKVNGEKEERRGRKLYPGDTIEVQDNGAFEIEGGGIKE' A
#
# COMPACT_ATOMS: atom_id res chain seq x y z
N MET A 1 9.24 -5.64 8.40
CA MET A 1 8.35 -5.58 7.24
C MET A 1 7.09 -6.38 7.54
N LYS A 2 5.91 -5.81 7.33
CA LYS A 2 4.62 -6.53 7.38
C LYS A 2 4.25 -7.00 5.98
N LYS A 3 3.75 -8.23 5.84
CA LYS A 3 3.32 -8.79 4.56
C LYS A 3 1.81 -8.71 4.44
N ILE A 4 1.32 -8.16 3.35
CA ILE A 4 -0.10 -7.98 3.08
C ILE A 4 -0.51 -8.93 1.97
N LEU A 5 -1.33 -9.92 2.33
CA LEU A 5 -1.84 -10.93 1.42
C LEU A 5 -3.01 -10.38 0.59
N ILE A 6 -2.85 -10.34 -0.73
CA ILE A 6 -3.92 -9.99 -1.67
C ILE A 6 -4.39 -11.21 -2.45
N HIS A 7 -5.72 -11.30 -2.62
CA HIS A 7 -6.37 -12.39 -3.35
C HIS A 7 -6.66 -12.02 -4.81
N SER A 8 -6.59 -10.73 -5.14
CA SER A 8 -6.73 -10.19 -6.50
C SER A 8 -5.36 -10.02 -7.15
N GLY A 9 -5.33 -9.89 -8.48
CA GLY A 9 -4.08 -9.65 -9.21
C GLY A 9 -3.39 -8.31 -8.91
N TYR A 10 -4.10 -7.36 -8.28
CA TYR A 10 -3.55 -6.11 -7.78
C TYR A 10 -4.42 -5.54 -6.65
N ILE A 11 -3.87 -4.63 -5.86
CA ILE A 11 -4.58 -3.80 -4.89
C ILE A 11 -4.29 -2.33 -5.15
N LYS A 12 -5.24 -1.43 -4.87
CA LYS A 12 -5.00 0.02 -4.96
C LYS A 12 -4.33 0.51 -3.68
N LEU A 13 -3.44 1.50 -3.79
CA LEU A 13 -2.72 2.07 -2.66
C LEU A 13 -3.64 2.56 -1.53
N ASP A 14 -4.73 3.25 -1.86
CA ASP A 14 -5.76 3.66 -0.88
C ASP A 14 -6.35 2.47 -0.10
N GLN A 15 -6.65 1.39 -0.81
CA GLN A 15 -7.24 0.19 -0.24
C GLN A 15 -6.22 -0.60 0.58
N PHE A 16 -4.98 -0.64 0.10
CA PHE A 16 -3.85 -1.20 0.83
C PHE A 16 -3.63 -0.49 2.15
N LEU A 17 -3.55 0.85 2.16
CA LEU A 17 -3.33 1.65 3.38
C LEU A 17 -4.40 1.38 4.44
N LYS A 18 -5.65 1.19 4.00
CA LYS A 18 -6.76 0.84 4.89
C LYS A 18 -6.65 -0.61 5.40
N LEU A 19 -6.22 -1.54 4.54
CA LEU A 19 -6.10 -2.96 4.87
C LEU A 19 -4.87 -3.26 5.75
N SER A 20 -3.80 -2.49 5.60
CA SER A 20 -2.57 -2.61 6.38
C SER A 20 -2.67 -2.01 7.79
N ASP A 21 -3.86 -1.54 8.19
CA ASP A 21 -4.10 -0.73 9.38
C ASP A 21 -3.14 0.49 9.45
N CYS A 22 -2.67 0.98 8.29
CA CYS A 22 -1.83 2.17 8.25
C CYS A 22 -2.64 3.42 8.59
N VAL A 23 -3.89 3.44 8.16
CA VAL A 23 -4.80 4.58 8.33
C VAL A 23 -6.14 4.09 8.86
N SER A 24 -6.65 4.77 9.89
CA SER A 24 -7.99 4.49 10.43
C SER A 24 -9.12 5.05 9.56
N THR A 25 -8.85 6.02 8.68
CA THR A 25 -9.85 6.63 7.79
C THR A 25 -9.27 6.91 6.40
N GLY A 26 -10.12 6.89 5.37
CA GLY A 26 -9.70 7.25 4.00
C GLY A 26 -9.25 8.71 3.85
N GLY A 27 -9.62 9.58 4.80
CA GLY A 27 -9.10 10.95 4.90
C GLY A 27 -7.62 11.00 5.24
N MET A 28 -7.16 10.13 6.16
CA MET A 28 -5.73 10.03 6.50
C MET A 28 -4.89 9.47 5.35
N ALA A 29 -5.42 8.52 4.57
CA ALA A 29 -4.75 8.03 3.36
C ALA A 29 -4.38 9.19 2.41
N LYS A 30 -5.31 10.13 2.22
CA LYS A 30 -5.07 11.33 1.41
C LYS A 30 -3.93 12.16 1.96
N ALA A 31 -3.95 12.44 3.26
CA ALA A 31 -2.96 13.31 3.91
C ALA A 31 -1.55 12.74 3.75
N LEU A 32 -1.35 11.46 4.10
CA LEU A 32 -0.04 10.79 3.96
C LEU A 32 0.50 10.83 2.52
N LEU A 33 -0.38 10.62 1.54
CA LEU A 33 -0.02 10.67 0.13
C LEU A 33 0.33 12.09 -0.32
N GLN A 34 -0.45 13.09 0.09
CA GLN A 34 -0.18 14.50 -0.26
C GLN A 34 1.06 15.06 0.45
N GLU A 35 1.40 14.54 1.63
CA GLU A 35 2.61 14.91 2.36
C GLU A 35 3.85 14.15 1.85
N GLY A 36 3.67 13.17 0.95
CA GLY A 36 4.77 12.36 0.42
C GLY A 36 5.40 11.44 1.47
N TYR A 37 4.60 11.03 2.45
CA TYR A 37 4.97 10.08 3.52
C TYR A 37 4.86 8.62 3.10
N VAL A 38 4.28 8.36 1.92
CA VAL A 38 4.20 7.02 1.35
C VAL A 38 5.22 6.90 0.22
N LYS A 39 6.02 5.84 0.26
CA LYS A 39 6.92 5.45 -0.83
C LYS A 39 6.54 4.07 -1.33
N VAL A 40 6.57 3.88 -2.64
CA VAL A 40 6.36 2.60 -3.30
C VAL A 40 7.63 2.27 -4.06
N ASN A 41 8.27 1.14 -3.73
CA ASN A 41 9.59 0.73 -4.23
C ASN A 41 10.67 1.82 -4.09
N GLY A 42 10.63 2.56 -2.99
CA GLY A 42 11.57 3.66 -2.71
C GLY A 42 11.22 5.00 -3.35
N GLU A 43 10.20 5.07 -4.20
CA GLU A 43 9.74 6.31 -4.84
C GLU A 43 8.52 6.90 -4.11
N LYS A 44 8.52 8.20 -3.84
CA LYS A 44 7.37 8.87 -3.22
C LYS A 44 6.15 8.76 -4.13
N GLU A 45 5.03 8.33 -3.57
CA GLU A 45 3.77 8.19 -4.31
C GLU A 45 2.67 9.00 -3.64
N GLU A 46 1.98 9.79 -4.45
CA GLU A 46 0.93 10.71 -4.00
C GLU A 46 -0.44 10.28 -4.56
N ARG A 47 -0.43 9.33 -5.52
CA ARG A 47 -1.63 8.84 -6.21
C ARG A 47 -2.24 7.66 -5.46
N ARG A 48 -3.39 7.89 -4.85
CA ARG A 48 -4.17 6.83 -4.15
C ARG A 48 -4.67 5.72 -5.07
N GLY A 49 -4.76 6.01 -6.37
CA GLY A 49 -5.13 5.06 -7.42
C GLY A 49 -3.96 4.22 -7.95
N ARG A 50 -2.74 4.35 -7.40
CA ARG A 50 -1.61 3.50 -7.77
C ARG A 50 -1.98 2.04 -7.55
N LYS A 51 -1.79 1.22 -8.57
CA LYS A 51 -1.96 -0.23 -8.49
C LYS A 51 -0.66 -0.81 -7.94
N LEU A 52 -0.79 -1.62 -6.91
CA LEU A 52 0.27 -2.37 -6.28
C LEU A 52 0.07 -3.84 -6.64
N TYR A 53 1.17 -4.49 -6.98
CA TYR A 53 1.23 -5.88 -7.39
C TYR A 53 2.03 -6.68 -6.35
N PRO A 54 1.86 -8.01 -6.30
CA PRO A 54 2.73 -8.83 -5.45
C PRO A 54 4.21 -8.61 -5.79
N GLY A 55 5.01 -8.38 -4.76
CA GLY A 55 6.40 -7.97 -4.86
C GLY A 55 6.62 -6.46 -4.72
N ASP A 56 5.57 -5.62 -4.83
CA ASP A 56 5.70 -4.19 -4.52
C ASP A 56 5.96 -4.00 -3.02
N THR A 57 6.90 -3.11 -2.72
CA THR A 57 7.21 -2.68 -1.35
C THR A 57 6.65 -1.29 -1.09
N ILE A 58 5.94 -1.11 0.02
CA ILE A 58 5.34 0.16 0.43
C ILE A 58 5.92 0.57 1.77
N GLU A 59 6.51 1.74 1.83
CA GLU A 59 7.03 2.32 3.06
C GLU A 59 6.17 3.51 3.43
N VAL A 60 5.62 3.49 4.65
CA VAL A 60 4.82 4.57 5.19
C VAL A 60 5.61 5.16 6.36
N GLN A 61 5.90 6.45 6.26
CA GLN A 61 6.50 7.21 7.36
C GLN A 61 5.58 7.11 8.59
N ASP A 62 6.16 6.89 9.77
CA ASP A 62 5.49 6.55 11.05
C ASP A 62 4.88 5.14 11.16
N ASN A 63 4.45 4.50 10.08
CA ASN A 63 3.81 3.16 10.15
C ASN A 63 4.74 1.98 9.80
N GLY A 64 5.85 2.24 9.11
CA GLY A 64 6.86 1.24 8.74
C GLY A 64 6.75 0.73 7.31
N ALA A 65 7.48 -0.35 7.02
CA ALA A 65 7.58 -0.96 5.69
C ALA A 65 6.69 -2.20 5.55
N PHE A 66 6.07 -2.31 4.38
CA PHE A 66 5.13 -3.35 4.00
C PHE A 66 5.49 -3.94 2.64
N GLU A 67 5.13 -5.19 2.44
CA GLU A 67 5.35 -5.91 1.19
C GLU A 67 4.02 -6.51 0.75
N ILE A 68 3.66 -6.33 -0.52
CA ILE A 68 2.50 -7.02 -1.09
C ILE A 68 2.91 -8.46 -1.38
N GLU A 69 2.20 -9.38 -0.74
CA GLU A 69 2.31 -10.79 -1.01
C GLU A 69 0.94 -11.26 -1.54
N GLY A 70 0.91 -12.26 -2.41
CA GLY A 70 -0.35 -12.77 -2.93
C GLY A 70 -0.52 -12.53 -4.42
N GLY A 71 -0.60 -13.65 -5.14
CA GLY A 71 -0.85 -13.75 -6.56
C GLY A 71 -1.60 -15.04 -6.73
N GLY A 72 -2.87 -15.05 -6.32
CA GLY A 72 -3.75 -16.19 -6.55
C GLY A 72 -4.12 -16.27 -8.03
N ILE A 73 -3.23 -16.78 -8.86
CA ILE A 73 -3.67 -17.74 -9.87
C ILE A 73 -4.12 -18.96 -9.06
N LYS A 74 -5.40 -18.98 -8.69
CA LYS A 74 -6.06 -20.24 -8.39
C LYS A 74 -6.11 -20.98 -9.72
N GLU A 75 -5.38 -22.10 -9.78
CA GLU A 75 -5.57 -23.18 -10.76
C GLU A 75 -7.06 -23.57 -10.89
#